data_AF-L0F745-F1
#
_entry.id   AF-L0F745-F1
#
_cell.length_a   1.000
_cell.length_b   1.000
_cell.length_c   1.000
_cell.angle_alpha   90.00
_cell.angle_beta   90.00
_cell.angle_gamma   90.00
#
_symmetry.space_group_name_H-M   'P 1'
#
loop_
_entity.id
_entity.type
_entity.pdbx_description
1 polymer ?
#
loop_
_entity_poly.entity_id
_entity_poly.type
_entity_poly.pdbx_seq_one_letter_code
_entity_poly.pdbx_strand_id
1 'polypeptide(L)'
;MKLVYICSPYAGDIENNLRFARAACRYAVDQGCAPIAVHMLYPQILDDSVPAEREAGIQMGLRVLASCDEVWICGKRISHGMGCEIAEAERLGIPIQNISTEQIKGGIAMKQYGIWARRSAGSICGAAEAWLKNDGKPITFDTYEEAATEAERLMRDIRTPNVSYFPKEREIELEEAPTPGMKLQL
;
A
#
# COMPACT_ATOMS: atom_id res chain seq x y z
N MET A 1 9.07 -20.98 -2.46
CA MET A 1 8.70 -19.55 -2.33
C MET A 1 9.60 -18.98 -1.26
N LYS A 2 10.30 -17.87 -1.52
CA LYS A 2 11.21 -17.25 -0.54
C LYS A 2 10.41 -16.44 0.49
N LEU A 3 10.82 -16.50 1.75
CA LEU A 3 10.36 -15.62 2.82
C LEU A 3 11.24 -14.37 2.85
N VAL A 4 10.65 -13.21 2.57
CA VAL A 4 11.38 -11.94 2.44
C VAL A 4 11.00 -11.01 3.58
N TYR A 5 12.00 -10.52 4.30
CA TYR A 5 11.81 -9.48 5.31
C TYR A 5 11.79 -8.10 4.65
N ILE A 6 10.72 -7.33 4.85
CA ILE A 6 10.58 -5.97 4.33
C ILE A 6 11.09 -4.98 5.37
N CYS A 7 12.26 -4.42 5.09
CA CYS A 7 12.92 -3.38 5.86
C CYS A 7 12.54 -2.01 5.29
N SER A 8 11.62 -1.29 5.94
CA SER A 8 11.15 0.05 5.53
C SER A 8 10.90 0.94 6.74
N PRO A 9 10.91 2.28 6.58
CA PRO A 9 10.64 3.19 7.70
C PRO A 9 9.22 3.00 8.23
N TYR A 10 9.05 3.08 9.55
CA TYR A 10 7.75 3.15 10.24
C TYR A 10 7.51 4.55 10.83
N ALA A 11 8.42 5.01 11.70
CA ALA A 11 8.28 6.27 12.43
C ALA A 11 8.44 7.54 11.55
N GLY A 12 7.83 8.63 12.00
CA GLY A 12 7.72 9.90 11.30
C GLY A 12 6.31 10.06 10.71
N ASP A 13 6.22 10.11 9.38
CA ASP A 13 4.94 10.08 8.67
C ASP A 13 4.40 8.64 8.61
N ILE A 14 3.82 8.19 9.74
CA ILE A 14 3.39 6.79 9.94
C ILE A 14 2.39 6.36 8.87
N GLU A 15 1.43 7.22 8.51
CA GLU A 15 0.40 6.88 7.53
C GLU A 15 1.02 6.60 6.15
N ASN A 16 1.87 7.50 5.64
CA ASN A 16 2.53 7.27 4.36
C ASN A 16 3.54 6.12 4.39
N ASN A 17 4.22 5.93 5.51
CA ASN A 17 5.14 4.82 5.72
C ASN A 17 4.43 3.46 5.70
N LEU A 18 3.26 3.35 6.36
CA LEU A 18 2.43 2.14 6.31
C LEU A 18 1.91 1.86 4.91
N ARG A 19 1.47 2.89 4.17
CA ARG A 19 1.07 2.76 2.77
C ARG A 19 2.22 2.26 1.91
N PHE A 20 3.41 2.81 2.10
CA PHE A 20 4.62 2.39 1.39
C PHE A 20 5.03 0.95 1.74
N ALA A 21 4.99 0.56 3.02
CA ALA A 21 5.28 -0.81 3.45
C ALA A 21 4.31 -1.83 2.83
N ARG A 22 3.00 -1.50 2.78
CA ARG A 22 1.99 -2.32 2.08
C ARG A 22 2.31 -2.47 0.59
N ALA A 23 2.72 -1.39 -0.07
CA ALA A 23 3.14 -1.43 -1.47
C ALA A 23 4.38 -2.31 -1.67
N ALA A 24 5.39 -2.20 -0.80
CA ALA A 24 6.58 -3.07 -0.84
C ALA A 24 6.22 -4.55 -0.64
N CYS A 25 5.32 -4.87 0.30
CA CYS A 25 4.80 -6.22 0.48
C CYS A 25 4.07 -6.71 -0.79
N ARG A 26 3.22 -5.89 -1.40
CA ARG A 26 2.53 -6.24 -2.66
C ARG A 26 3.54 -6.52 -3.77
N TYR A 27 4.54 -5.65 -3.94
CA TYR A 27 5.61 -5.86 -4.91
C TYR A 27 6.32 -7.21 -4.70
N ALA A 28 6.65 -7.57 -3.45
CA ALA A 28 7.24 -8.87 -3.15
C ALA A 28 6.34 -10.06 -3.51
N VAL A 29 5.02 -9.95 -3.28
CA VAL A 29 4.04 -10.96 -3.73
C VAL A 29 4.08 -11.10 -5.25
N ASP A 30 4.14 -9.98 -5.98
CA ASP A 30 4.19 -9.99 -7.44
C ASP A 30 5.51 -10.59 -7.98
N GLN A 31 6.59 -10.55 -7.19
CA GLN A 31 7.85 -11.27 -7.44
C GLN A 31 7.81 -12.76 -7.00
N GLY A 32 6.66 -13.27 -6.56
CA GLY A 32 6.50 -14.67 -6.13
C GLY A 32 7.12 -14.99 -4.77
N CYS A 33 7.26 -13.98 -3.90
CA CYS A 33 7.79 -14.10 -2.53
C CYS A 33 6.67 -13.99 -1.48
N ALA A 34 6.94 -14.51 -0.28
CA ALA A 34 6.11 -14.30 0.90
C ALA A 34 6.73 -13.17 1.75
N PRO A 35 6.12 -11.95 1.81
CA PRO A 35 6.69 -10.84 2.56
C PRO A 35 6.33 -10.87 4.05
N ILE A 36 7.24 -10.38 4.89
CA ILE A 36 7.00 -10.10 6.31
C ILE A 36 7.45 -8.68 6.63
N ALA A 37 6.56 -7.86 7.17
CA ALA A 37 6.82 -6.49 7.62
C ALA A 37 6.40 -6.34 9.09
N VAL A 38 7.26 -6.78 10.02
CA VAL A 38 6.92 -6.82 11.46
C VAL A 38 6.65 -5.45 12.08
N HIS A 39 7.23 -4.39 11.50
CA HIS A 39 7.01 -3.01 11.92
C HIS A 39 5.57 -2.52 11.63
N MET A 40 4.76 -3.27 10.87
CA MET A 40 3.32 -3.02 10.76
C MET A 40 2.52 -3.71 11.86
N LEU A 41 3.06 -4.76 12.49
CA LEU A 41 2.39 -5.59 13.47
C LEU A 41 2.71 -5.14 14.90
N TYR A 42 4.00 -5.07 15.24
CA TYR A 42 4.42 -4.86 16.63
C TYR A 42 3.99 -3.50 17.20
N PRO A 43 3.97 -2.39 16.45
CA PRO A 43 3.40 -1.14 16.95
C PRO A 43 1.89 -1.16 17.25
N GLN A 44 1.17 -2.23 16.90
CA GLN A 44 -0.24 -2.41 17.31
C GLN A 44 -0.37 -3.02 18.72
N ILE A 45 0.72 -3.57 19.25
CA ILE A 45 0.78 -4.24 20.55
C ILE A 45 1.89 -3.69 21.47
N LEU A 46 2.69 -2.75 20.96
CA LEU A 46 3.77 -2.01 21.63
C LEU A 46 3.68 -0.53 21.25
N ASP A 47 4.10 0.36 22.15
CA ASP A 47 4.19 1.80 21.91
C ASP A 47 5.60 2.20 21.44
N ASP A 48 5.72 2.51 20.15
CA ASP A 48 6.99 2.93 19.51
C ASP A 48 7.54 4.25 20.07
N SER A 49 6.73 5.04 20.80
CA SER A 49 7.16 6.25 21.49
C SER A 49 7.85 5.98 22.83
N VAL A 50 7.66 4.78 23.41
CA VAL A 50 8.31 4.33 24.63
C VAL A 50 9.62 3.63 24.28
N PRO A 51 10.80 4.15 24.66
CA PRO A 51 12.09 3.61 24.20
C PRO A 51 12.30 2.13 24.51
N ALA A 52 11.84 1.64 25.67
CA ALA A 52 11.97 0.25 26.06
C ALA A 52 11.09 -0.68 25.21
N GLU A 53 9.88 -0.26 24.85
CA GLU A 53 8.97 -1.02 24.00
C GLU A 53 9.42 -0.98 22.53
N ARG A 54 9.91 0.16 22.06
CA ARG A 54 10.57 0.29 20.76
C ARG A 54 11.74 -0.69 20.62
N GLU A 55 12.61 -0.76 21.61
CA GLU A 55 13.73 -1.70 21.61
C GLU A 55 13.23 -3.16 21.60
N ALA A 56 12.23 -3.48 22.42
CA ALA A 56 11.60 -4.81 22.41
C ALA A 56 11.04 -5.17 21.02
N GLY A 57 10.37 -4.23 20.35
CA GLY A 57 9.86 -4.39 18.99
C GLY A 57 10.97 -4.64 17.96
N ILE A 58 12.10 -3.94 18.07
CA ILE A 58 13.28 -4.18 17.23
C ILE A 58 13.82 -5.59 17.47
N GLN A 59 14.06 -5.99 18.73
CA GLN A 59 14.59 -7.31 19.05
C GLN A 59 13.68 -8.46 18.58
N MET A 60 12.37 -8.31 18.74
CA MET A 60 11.39 -9.26 18.19
C MET A 60 11.48 -9.32 16.66
N GLY A 61 11.65 -8.17 16.00
CA GLY A 61 11.83 -8.09 14.55
C GLY A 61 13.09 -8.80 14.06
N LEU A 62 14.22 -8.59 14.74
CA LEU A 62 15.48 -9.29 14.43
C LEU A 62 15.34 -10.82 14.57
N ARG A 63 14.61 -11.30 15.57
CA ARG A 63 14.34 -12.74 15.74
C ARG A 63 13.57 -13.33 14.55
N VAL A 64 12.61 -12.57 14.01
CA VAL A 64 11.85 -12.96 12.81
C VAL A 64 12.72 -12.88 11.57
N LEU A 65 13.48 -11.79 11.39
CA LEU A 65 14.43 -11.58 10.29
C LEU A 65 15.39 -12.77 10.16
N ALA A 66 15.89 -13.30 11.28
CA ALA A 66 16.78 -14.47 11.30
C ALA A 66 16.17 -15.75 10.72
N SER A 67 14.86 -15.78 10.47
CA SER A 67 14.14 -16.91 9.85
C SER A 67 13.81 -16.66 8.37
N CYS A 68 14.13 -15.47 7.84
CA CYS A 68 13.87 -15.10 6.45
C CYS A 68 15.01 -15.52 5.52
N ASP A 69 14.67 -15.75 4.24
CA ASP A 69 15.64 -16.12 3.21
C ASP A 69 16.40 -14.88 2.69
N GLU A 70 15.78 -13.70 2.72
CA GLU A 70 16.35 -12.44 2.26
C GLU A 70 15.78 -11.23 3.01
N VAL A 71 16.50 -10.10 2.99
CA VAL A 71 16.03 -8.81 3.47
C VAL A 71 15.98 -7.81 2.32
N TRP A 72 14.85 -7.14 2.15
CA TRP A 72 14.66 -6.10 1.15
C TRP A 72 14.61 -4.73 1.83
N ILE A 73 15.60 -3.89 1.54
CA ILE A 73 15.68 -2.52 1.99
C ILE A 73 14.85 -1.66 1.04
N CYS A 74 13.80 -1.05 1.59
CA CYS A 74 12.81 -0.29 0.85
C CYS A 74 12.72 1.13 1.42
N GLY A 75 12.71 2.13 0.53
CA GLY A 75 12.46 3.53 0.87
C GLY A 75 13.69 4.43 0.69
N LYS A 76 13.50 5.73 0.96
CA LYS A 76 14.50 6.78 0.65
C LYS A 76 15.49 7.07 1.78
N ARG A 77 15.20 6.60 3.00
CA ARG A 77 16.00 6.84 4.20
C ARG A 77 16.15 5.56 4.99
N ILE A 78 17.28 5.42 5.67
CA ILE A 78 17.52 4.36 6.64
C ILE A 78 17.22 4.92 8.03
N SER A 79 16.26 4.33 8.72
CA SER A 79 15.98 4.67 10.13
C SER A 79 16.90 3.89 11.07
N HIS A 80 16.93 4.25 12.35
CA HIS A 80 17.72 3.51 13.35
C HIS A 80 17.34 2.02 13.40
N GLY A 81 16.04 1.70 13.41
CA GLY A 81 15.57 0.30 13.42
C GLY A 81 15.99 -0.45 12.15
N MET A 82 15.90 0.20 10.98
CA MET A 82 16.40 -0.38 9.73
C MET A 82 17.91 -0.63 9.77
N GLY A 83 18.67 0.27 10.38
CA GLY A 83 20.12 0.07 10.58
C GLY A 83 20.42 -1.19 11.41
N CYS A 84 19.64 -1.44 12.47
CA CYS A 84 19.76 -2.65 13.27
C CYS A 84 19.41 -3.91 12.45
N GLU A 85 18.34 -3.86 11.64
CA GLU A 85 17.92 -4.95 10.77
C GLU A 85 18.99 -5.29 9.70
N ILE A 86 19.57 -4.26 9.08
CA ILE A 86 20.64 -4.40 8.08
C ILE A 86 21.88 -5.03 8.72
N ALA A 87 22.32 -4.51 9.87
CA ALA A 87 23.48 -5.05 10.58
C ALA A 87 23.29 -6.51 10.99
N GLU A 88 22.08 -6.89 11.41
CA GLU A 88 21.77 -8.28 11.76
C GLU A 88 21.74 -9.19 10.53
N ALA A 89 21.19 -8.74 9.41
CA ALA A 89 21.20 -9.48 8.16
C ALA A 89 22.64 -9.73 7.68
N GLU A 90 23.50 -8.71 7.73
CA GLU A 90 24.94 -8.84 7.45
C GLU A 90 25.62 -9.84 8.38
N ARG A 91 25.36 -9.74 9.70
CA ARG A 91 25.92 -10.64 10.71
C ARG A 91 25.53 -12.10 10.48
N LEU A 92 24.31 -12.35 10.03
CA LEU A 92 23.77 -13.69 9.76
C LEU A 92 24.09 -14.20 8.34
N GLY A 93 24.65 -13.36 7.47
CA GLY A 93 24.88 -13.69 6.06
C GLY A 93 23.59 -13.84 5.25
N ILE A 94 22.50 -13.20 5.68
CA ILE A 94 21.23 -13.19 4.95
C ILE A 94 21.37 -12.20 3.78
N PRO A 95 21.07 -12.62 2.54
CA PRO A 95 21.16 -11.75 1.38
C PRO A 95 20.31 -10.48 1.52
N ILE A 96 20.91 -9.34 1.19
CA ILE A 96 20.29 -8.02 1.23
C ILE A 96 20.05 -7.53 -0.21
N GLN A 97 18.83 -7.08 -0.50
CA GLN A 97 18.48 -6.43 -1.76
C GLN A 97 17.99 -5.01 -1.52
N ASN A 98 18.40 -4.07 -2.37
CA ASN A 98 17.89 -2.70 -2.36
C ASN A 98 16.79 -2.57 -3.40
N ILE A 99 15.57 -2.27 -2.97
CA ILE A 99 14.42 -2.09 -3.84
C ILE A 99 14.06 -0.61 -3.92
N SER A 100 14.11 -0.03 -5.11
CA SER A 100 13.86 1.40 -5.29
C SER A 100 12.38 1.73 -5.10
N THR A 101 12.11 3.00 -4.73
CA THR A 101 10.74 3.49 -4.62
C THR A 101 10.03 3.46 -5.98
N GLU A 102 10.78 3.65 -7.06
CA GLU A 102 10.30 3.60 -8.44
C GLU A 102 9.93 2.18 -8.85
N GLN A 103 10.67 1.15 -8.42
CA GLN A 103 10.29 -0.25 -8.65
C GLN A 103 9.01 -0.61 -7.90
N ILE A 104 8.89 -0.19 -6.64
CA ILE A 104 7.70 -0.41 -5.84
C ILE A 104 6.50 0.36 -6.42
N LYS A 105 6.69 1.57 -6.94
CA LYS A 105 5.58 2.35 -7.55
C LYS A 105 5.25 1.92 -8.97
N GLY A 106 6.25 1.57 -9.78
CA GLY A 106 6.13 1.22 -11.19
C GLY A 106 5.77 -0.26 -11.44
N GLY A 107 5.98 -1.13 -10.45
CA GLY A 107 5.51 -2.51 -10.47
C GLY A 107 4.06 -2.68 -10.00
N ILE A 108 3.42 -1.62 -9.52
CA ILE A 108 2.08 -1.69 -8.93
C ILE A 108 1.15 -0.80 -9.74
N ALA A 109 0.24 -1.42 -10.51
CA ALA A 109 -1.06 -0.80 -10.72
C ALA A 109 -1.72 -0.72 -9.34
N MET A 110 -1.56 0.40 -8.63
CA MET A 110 -2.17 0.55 -7.31
C MET A 110 -3.67 0.54 -7.55
N LYS A 111 -4.31 -0.58 -7.21
CA LYS A 111 -5.76 -0.72 -7.33
C LYS A 111 -6.37 0.34 -6.43
N GLN A 112 -6.83 1.42 -7.04
CA GLN A 112 -7.57 2.44 -6.34
C GLN A 112 -9.03 2.03 -6.36
N TYR A 113 -9.75 2.24 -5.27
CA TYR A 113 -11.17 1.95 -5.21
C TYR A 113 -11.96 3.25 -5.22
N GLY A 114 -13.20 3.19 -5.65
CA GLY A 114 -14.12 4.32 -5.59
C GLY A 114 -15.53 3.82 -5.37
N ILE A 115 -16.47 4.76 -5.33
CA ILE A 115 -17.89 4.44 -5.20
C ILE A 115 -18.56 4.60 -6.55
N TRP A 116 -19.18 3.52 -7.03
CA TRP A 116 -19.99 3.49 -8.23
C TRP A 116 -21.45 3.75 -7.86
N ALA A 117 -22.00 4.86 -8.36
CA ALA A 117 -23.40 5.21 -8.19
C ALA A 117 -24.19 4.73 -9.41
N ARG A 118 -25.23 3.93 -9.17
CA ARG A 118 -26.17 3.46 -10.19
C ARG A 118 -27.56 4.00 -9.90
N ARG A 119 -28.13 4.72 -10.88
CA ARG A 119 -29.52 5.17 -10.90
C ARG A 119 -30.34 4.24 -11.80
N SER A 120 -31.45 3.74 -11.27
CA SER A 120 -32.35 2.82 -11.97
C SER A 120 -33.17 3.53 -13.06
N ALA A 121 -33.71 2.74 -13.99
CA ALA A 121 -34.63 3.24 -15.01
C ALA A 121 -35.97 3.76 -14.44
N GLY A 122 -36.29 3.43 -13.18
CA GLY A 122 -37.45 3.95 -12.48
C GLY A 122 -37.29 5.39 -11.97
N SER A 123 -36.13 6.00 -12.17
CA SER A 123 -35.91 7.41 -11.87
C SER A 123 -36.52 8.33 -12.94
N ILE A 124 -37.03 9.49 -12.51
CA ILE A 124 -37.52 10.58 -13.38
C ILE A 124 -36.42 11.03 -14.36
N CYS A 125 -35.15 10.90 -13.99
CA CYS A 125 -34.00 11.29 -14.81
C CYS A 125 -33.41 10.12 -15.63
N GLY A 126 -34.14 9.01 -15.77
CA GLY A 126 -33.70 7.80 -16.47
C GLY A 126 -32.54 7.07 -15.76
N ALA A 127 -32.12 5.94 -16.34
CA ALA A 127 -30.98 5.17 -15.83
C ALA A 127 -29.64 5.88 -16.11
N ALA A 128 -28.71 5.80 -15.16
CA ALA A 128 -27.35 6.27 -15.36
C ALA A 128 -26.39 5.62 -14.36
N GLU A 129 -25.12 5.55 -14.73
CA GLU A 129 -24.04 5.06 -13.88
C GLU A 129 -22.87 6.02 -13.92
N ALA A 130 -22.27 6.30 -12.77
CA ALA A 130 -21.10 7.17 -12.67
C ALA A 130 -20.33 6.93 -11.37
N TRP A 131 -19.06 7.32 -11.36
CA TRP A 131 -18.31 7.50 -10.12
C TRP A 131 -18.96 8.59 -9.26
N LEU A 132 -19.10 8.32 -7.97
CA LEU A 132 -19.43 9.35 -6.98
C LEU A 132 -18.25 10.33 -6.87
N LYS A 133 -18.56 11.63 -6.89
CA LYS A 133 -17.56 12.70 -6.92
C LYS A 133 -17.67 13.62 -5.72
N ASN A 134 -16.53 14.09 -5.24
CA ASN A 134 -16.41 15.24 -4.34
C ASN A 134 -15.61 16.33 -5.06
N ASP A 135 -16.11 17.57 -5.08
CA ASP A 135 -15.53 18.69 -5.84
C ASP A 135 -15.16 18.35 -7.30
N GLY A 136 -16.04 17.60 -7.97
CA GLY A 136 -15.87 17.21 -9.37
C GLY A 136 -14.90 16.06 -9.63
N LYS A 137 -14.20 15.55 -8.61
CA LYS A 137 -13.28 14.41 -8.71
C LYS A 137 -13.89 13.15 -8.09
N PRO A 138 -13.70 11.96 -8.69
CA PRO A 138 -14.13 10.73 -8.05
C PRO A 138 -13.57 10.59 -6.64
N ILE A 139 -14.41 10.17 -5.71
CA ILE A 139 -13.96 9.80 -4.37
C ILE A 139 -13.15 8.51 -4.49
N THR A 140 -12.00 8.47 -3.84
CA THR A 140 -11.04 7.37 -3.94
C THR A 140 -10.65 6.83 -2.59
N PHE A 141 -10.43 5.53 -2.56
CA PHE A 141 -9.99 4.78 -1.38
C PHE A 141 -8.81 3.90 -1.75
N ASP A 142 -7.92 3.67 -0.79
CA ASP A 142 -6.75 2.83 -0.99
C ASP A 142 -7.10 1.34 -0.78
N THR A 143 -8.18 1.06 -0.06
CA THR A 143 -8.69 -0.30 0.16
C THR A 143 -10.14 -0.46 -0.29
N TYR A 144 -10.50 -1.70 -0.64
CA TYR A 144 -11.89 -2.05 -0.94
C TYR A 144 -12.80 -1.89 0.28
N GLU A 145 -12.29 -2.19 1.48
CA GLU A 145 -13.04 -2.14 2.75
C GLU A 145 -13.45 -0.72 3.14
N GLU A 146 -12.57 0.27 2.94
CA GLU A 146 -12.91 1.69 3.12
C GLU A 146 -14.00 2.12 2.13
N ALA A 147 -13.85 1.75 0.85
CA ALA A 147 -14.86 2.03 -0.17
C ALA A 147 -16.20 1.35 0.15
N ALA A 148 -16.18 0.13 0.68
CA ALA A 148 -17.36 -0.64 1.06
C ALA A 148 -18.08 0.00 2.25
N THR A 149 -17.32 0.37 3.29
CA THR A 149 -17.84 1.05 4.48
C THR A 149 -18.54 2.36 4.12
N GLU A 150 -17.92 3.15 3.22
CA GLU A 150 -18.53 4.40 2.76
C GLU A 150 -19.75 4.15 1.86
N ALA A 151 -19.71 3.15 0.97
CA ALA A 151 -20.87 2.78 0.16
C ALA A 151 -22.06 2.35 1.05
N GLU A 152 -21.82 1.57 2.10
CA GLU A 152 -22.84 1.19 3.09
C GLU A 152 -23.40 2.38 3.86
N ARG A 153 -22.55 3.34 4.25
CA ARG A 153 -22.98 4.60 4.86
C ARG A 153 -23.95 5.35 3.94
N LEU A 154 -23.58 5.53 2.67
CA LEU A 154 -24.41 6.22 1.69
C LEU A 154 -25.74 5.48 1.41
N MET A 155 -25.70 4.14 1.41
CA MET A 155 -26.92 3.33 1.28
C MET A 155 -27.87 3.45 2.47
N ARG A 156 -27.37 3.74 3.68
CA ARG A 156 -28.23 4.02 4.85
C ARG A 156 -28.87 5.41 4.82
N ASP A 157 -28.15 6.39 4.29
CA ASP A 157 -28.59 7.79 4.29
C ASP A 157 -29.51 8.13 3.11
N ILE A 158 -29.54 7.28 2.07
CA ILE A 158 -30.32 7.57 0.87
C ILE A 158 -31.83 7.42 1.09
N ARG A 159 -32.59 8.43 0.64
CA ARG A 159 -34.06 8.48 0.77
C ARG A 159 -34.81 8.04 -0.48
N THR A 160 -34.12 7.46 -1.46
CA THR A 160 -34.72 6.97 -2.70
C THR A 160 -34.32 5.53 -2.98
N PRO A 161 -35.26 4.65 -3.39
CA PRO A 161 -34.93 3.29 -3.79
C PRO A 161 -34.29 3.22 -5.18
N ASN A 162 -34.27 4.32 -5.93
CA ASN A 162 -33.84 4.35 -7.32
C ASN A 162 -32.34 4.59 -7.52
N VAL A 163 -31.57 4.72 -6.44
CA VAL A 163 -30.13 4.94 -6.50
C VAL A 163 -29.45 3.95 -5.56
N SER A 164 -28.34 3.37 -6.01
CA SER A 164 -27.53 2.44 -5.23
C SER A 164 -26.05 2.79 -5.37
N TYR A 165 -25.29 2.61 -4.29
CA TYR A 165 -23.85 2.83 -4.24
C TYR A 165 -23.13 1.51 -4.00
N PHE A 166 -22.05 1.28 -4.74
CA PHE A 166 -21.24 0.07 -4.63
C PHE A 166 -19.75 0.42 -4.61
N PRO A 167 -18.93 -0.24 -3.79
CA PRO A 167 -17.49 -0.16 -3.94
C PRO A 167 -17.08 -0.80 -5.28
N LYS A 168 -16.18 -0.16 -6.01
CA LYS A 168 -15.67 -0.67 -7.28
C LYS A 168 -14.19 -0.33 -7.45
N GLU A 169 -13.42 -1.28 -7.95
CA GLU A 169 -12.04 -1.07 -8.36
C GLU A 169 -11.99 -0.08 -9.53
N ARG A 170 -11.10 0.90 -9.44
CA ARG A 170 -10.76 1.84 -10.50
C ARG A 170 -9.51 1.32 -11.18
N GLU A 171 -9.64 1.06 -12.48
CA GLU A 171 -8.48 0.98 -13.35
C GLU A 171 -7.85 2.37 -13.39
N ILE A 172 -6.61 2.47 -12.91
CA ILE A 172 -5.77 3.64 -13.17
C ILE A 172 -5.23 3.42 -14.57
N GLU A 173 -5.76 4.15 -15.56
CA GLU A 173 -5.06 4.28 -16.84
C GLU A 173 -3.72 4.96 -16.54
N LEU A 174 -2.65 4.18 -16.63
CA LEU A 174 -1.29 4.69 -16.61
C LEU A 174 -1.14 5.54 -17.87
N GLU A 175 -1.01 6.87 -17.73
CA GLU A 175 -0.45 7.67 -18.82
C GLU A 175 0.93 7.07 -19.12
N GLU A 176 1.05 6.41 -20.26
CA GLU A 176 2.33 5.90 -20.75
C GLU A 176 3.33 7.06 -20.75
N ALA A 177 4.45 6.88 -20.05
CA ALA A 177 5.51 7.88 -20.05
C ALA A 177 5.89 8.20 -21.50
N PRO A 178 6.06 9.49 -21.86
CA PRO A 178 6.41 9.86 -23.22
C PRO A 178 7.72 9.16 -23.60
N THR A 179 7.66 8.31 -24.62
CA THR A 179 8.84 7.70 -25.25
C THR A 179 9.86 8.79 -25.58
N PRO A 180 11.12 8.69 -25.13
CA PRO A 180 12.16 9.61 -25.54
C PRO A 180 12.33 9.49 -27.05
N GLY A 181 11.83 10.47 -27.80
CA GLY A 181 12.03 10.56 -29.23
C GLY A 181 13.51 10.70 -29.54
N MET A 182 14.16 9.60 -29.93
CA MET A 182 15.46 9.64 -30.58
C MET A 182 15.31 10.40 -31.90
N LYS A 183 15.79 11.64 -31.94
CA LYS A 183 16.14 12.31 -33.20
C LYS A 183 17.61 12.05 -33.48
N LEU A 184 17.88 11.00 -34.26
CA LEU A 184 19.12 10.94 -35.04
C LEU A 184 18.94 11.92 -36.21
N GLN A 185 19.70 13.01 -36.19
CA GLN A 185 19.93 13.81 -37.38
C GLN A 185 21.16 13.22 -38.08
N LEU A 186 20.96 12.75 -39.31
CA LEU A 186 22.01 12.52 -40.30
C LEU A 186 22.43 13.87 -40.92
#